data_AF-A0A2J8V6K8-F1
#
_entry.id   AF-A0A2J8V6K8-F1
#
_cell.length_a   1.000
_cell.length_b   1.000
_cell.length_c   1.000
_cell.angle_alpha   90.00
_cell.angle_beta   90.00
_cell.angle_gamma   90.00
#
_symmetry.space_group_name_H-M   'P 1'
#
loop_
_entity.id
_entity.type
_entity.pdbx_description
1 polymer ?
#
loop_
_entity_poly.entity_id
_entity_poly.type
_entity_poly.pdbx_seq_one_letter_code
_entity_poly.pdbx_strand_id
1 'polypeptide(L)'
;MAPPGRRECPFPSRRFPGLLLAALVLLLSSFSGETCPYIGDPLNGQAILANGTYEFGYQIHFICNEGYYLIGNEILYCELKGSVAIWSGKPPICEKVLCTPPPKIKNGKHTFSEVEVFEYLDAVTYSCDPAPGPDPFSLIGESTIYCGDNSVWSHAAPECKVVKCRFPVVENGKQISGFGKKFYYKATVMFECDKGFYLNGSNTIVCDSNSTWDPPVPKCLKVLPSSSIKPPALSHSVSTSPTTKSPTSSASGPRPTYKPPVSNYPGYPKPEEGILDSLDDWVIALIVIAIVVGVAVICVVLYGYLQRRKKKGNADGGAEYATYQTKSTTPAEQRG
;
A
#
# COMPACT_ATOMS: atom_id res chain seq x y z
N MET A 1 61.19 76.48 -5.95
CA MET A 1 61.58 75.86 -4.66
C MET A 1 60.32 75.32 -4.00
N ALA A 2 60.32 74.02 -3.69
CA ALA A 2 59.21 73.29 -3.08
C ALA A 2 59.08 73.57 -1.58
N PRO A 3 57.90 73.33 -0.96
CA PRO A 3 57.82 73.03 0.46
C PRO A 3 57.79 71.50 0.70
N PRO A 4 58.37 71.01 1.83
CA PRO A 4 58.59 69.60 2.08
C PRO A 4 57.36 68.91 2.70
N GLY A 5 57.27 67.60 2.43
CA GLY A 5 56.22 66.70 2.89
C GLY A 5 56.27 66.38 4.38
N ARG A 6 55.08 66.07 4.92
CA ARG A 6 54.89 65.56 6.27
C ARG A 6 54.43 64.10 6.22
N ARG A 7 54.98 63.34 7.15
CA ARG A 7 55.01 61.88 7.30
C ARG A 7 53.64 61.29 7.62
N GLU A 8 53.31 60.17 6.98
CA GLU A 8 52.28 59.22 7.44
C GLU A 8 52.95 58.01 8.09
N CYS A 9 52.37 57.53 9.19
CA CYS A 9 52.74 56.28 9.88
C CYS A 9 51.95 55.09 9.33
N PRO A 10 52.45 53.84 9.50
CA PRO A 10 51.99 52.67 8.76
C PRO A 10 50.81 51.95 9.45
N PHE A 11 49.86 51.47 8.64
CA PHE A 11 48.86 50.48 9.07
C PHE A 11 49.30 49.07 8.65
N PRO A 12 49.23 48.07 9.55
CA PRO A 12 49.53 46.69 9.22
C PRO A 12 48.31 45.96 8.63
N SER A 13 48.57 45.18 7.59
CA SER A 13 48.03 43.85 7.26
C SER A 13 46.60 43.46 7.67
N ARG A 14 45.83 42.95 6.71
CA ARG A 14 45.35 41.54 6.75
C ARG A 14 44.81 41.09 5.39
N ARG A 15 45.57 40.19 4.75
CA ARG A 15 45.10 39.21 3.77
C ARG A 15 44.19 38.18 4.45
N PHE A 16 43.47 37.42 3.61
CA PHE A 16 42.76 36.15 3.86
C PHE A 16 41.22 36.17 4.00
N PRO A 17 40.48 36.50 2.91
CA PRO A 17 39.17 35.90 2.63
C PRO A 17 39.27 34.66 1.71
N GLY A 18 40.38 34.51 0.98
CA GLY A 18 40.49 33.52 -0.10
C GLY A 18 40.67 32.06 0.34
N LEU A 19 41.28 31.81 1.51
CA LEU A 19 41.54 30.44 1.97
C LEU A 19 40.30 29.74 2.55
N LEU A 20 39.40 30.50 3.18
CA LEU A 20 38.12 29.98 3.68
C LEU A 20 37.15 29.69 2.53
N LEU A 21 37.11 30.56 1.51
CA LEU A 21 36.34 30.31 0.29
C LEU A 21 36.93 29.14 -0.51
N ALA A 22 38.25 29.01 -0.62
CA ALA A 22 38.87 27.86 -1.28
C ALA A 22 38.62 26.55 -0.52
N ALA A 23 38.64 26.55 0.82
CA ALA A 23 38.29 25.39 1.62
C ALA A 23 36.80 25.04 1.50
N LEU A 24 35.89 26.04 1.48
CA LEU A 24 34.46 25.81 1.24
C LEU A 24 34.19 25.30 -0.17
N VAL A 25 34.87 25.82 -1.20
CA VAL A 25 34.76 25.35 -2.59
C VAL A 25 35.33 23.95 -2.74
N LEU A 26 36.44 23.61 -2.08
CA LEU A 26 37.01 22.26 -2.07
C LEU A 26 36.10 21.26 -1.32
N LEU A 27 35.49 21.68 -0.21
CA LEU A 27 34.48 20.88 0.53
C LEU A 27 33.19 20.71 -0.29
N LEU A 28 32.76 21.73 -1.04
CA LEU A 28 31.59 21.68 -1.92
C LEU A 28 31.85 20.91 -3.22
N SER A 29 33.09 20.86 -3.71
CA SER A 29 33.48 20.08 -4.90
C SER A 29 33.73 18.59 -4.64
N SER A 30 33.65 18.15 -3.38
CA SER A 30 33.86 16.75 -2.98
C SER A 30 32.58 15.89 -2.98
N PHE A 31 31.39 16.48 -3.12
CA PHE A 31 30.13 15.74 -3.23
C PHE A 31 29.72 15.61 -4.70
N SER A 32 30.55 14.92 -5.49
CA SER A 32 30.02 14.26 -6.69
C SER A 32 29.21 13.08 -6.15
N GLY A 33 27.87 13.12 -6.30
CA GLY A 33 27.02 12.05 -5.81
C GLY A 33 27.55 10.70 -6.29
N GLU A 34 28.07 9.89 -5.37
CA GLU A 34 28.63 8.61 -5.74
C GLU A 34 27.49 7.68 -6.12
N THR A 35 27.43 7.33 -7.39
CA THR A 35 26.41 6.45 -7.95
C THR A 35 26.95 5.05 -8.09
N CYS A 36 26.12 4.06 -7.78
CA CYS A 36 26.44 2.67 -8.04
C CYS A 36 26.48 2.38 -9.54
N PRO A 37 27.24 1.35 -9.97
CA PRO A 37 27.28 0.93 -11.35
C PRO A 37 25.88 0.60 -11.88
N TYR A 38 25.61 0.96 -13.14
CA TYR A 38 24.37 0.58 -13.82
C TYR A 38 24.19 -0.93 -13.84
N ILE A 39 23.00 -1.40 -13.44
CA ILE A 39 22.55 -2.79 -13.58
C ILE A 39 21.42 -2.79 -14.59
N GLY A 40 21.58 -3.59 -15.66
CA GLY A 40 20.50 -3.84 -16.61
C GLY A 40 19.53 -4.90 -16.11
N ASP A 41 18.43 -5.05 -16.82
CA ASP A 41 17.44 -6.08 -16.51
C ASP A 41 18.06 -7.49 -16.54
N PRO A 42 17.82 -8.33 -15.52
CA PRO A 42 18.22 -9.73 -15.58
C PRO A 42 17.45 -10.45 -16.70
N LEU A 43 18.04 -11.50 -17.26
CA LEU A 43 17.35 -12.30 -18.26
C LEU A 43 16.06 -12.88 -17.68
N ASN A 44 14.92 -12.68 -18.37
CA ASN A 44 13.58 -13.04 -17.90
C ASN A 44 13.17 -12.36 -16.59
N GLY A 45 13.64 -11.14 -16.33
CA GLY A 45 13.17 -10.30 -15.25
C GLY A 45 13.37 -8.82 -15.54
N GLN A 46 13.15 -7.99 -14.53
CA GLN A 46 13.20 -6.54 -14.58
C GLN A 46 13.89 -6.00 -13.33
N ALA A 47 14.69 -4.94 -13.51
CA ALA A 47 15.34 -4.21 -12.45
C ALA A 47 14.67 -2.84 -12.28
N ILE A 48 13.99 -2.64 -11.15
CA ILE A 48 13.18 -1.45 -10.88
C ILE A 48 13.88 -0.59 -9.83
N LEU A 49 14.20 0.64 -10.21
CA LEU A 49 14.75 1.64 -9.29
C LEU A 49 13.65 2.16 -8.37
N ALA A 50 13.73 1.87 -7.07
CA ALA A 50 12.74 2.34 -6.12
C ALA A 50 12.74 3.88 -5.98
N ASN A 51 13.91 4.50 -6.15
CA ASN A 51 14.12 5.94 -6.01
C ASN A 51 14.40 6.65 -7.36
N GLY A 52 14.28 5.93 -8.49
CA GLY A 52 14.51 6.47 -9.83
C GLY A 52 15.96 6.76 -10.21
N THR A 53 16.92 6.64 -9.28
CA THR A 53 18.36 6.86 -9.56
C THR A 53 19.25 5.83 -8.85
N TYR A 54 20.55 5.85 -9.17
CA TYR A 54 21.58 4.93 -8.67
C TYR A 54 22.41 5.52 -7.52
N GLU A 55 21.93 6.56 -6.85
CA GLU A 55 22.69 7.26 -5.80
C GLU A 55 22.90 6.41 -4.55
N PHE A 56 23.99 6.70 -3.83
CA PHE A 56 24.24 6.12 -2.51
C PHE A 56 23.01 6.22 -1.60
N GLY A 57 22.72 5.12 -0.91
CA GLY A 57 21.57 4.99 -0.02
C GLY A 57 20.27 4.56 -0.71
N TYR A 58 20.24 4.51 -2.05
CA TYR A 58 19.06 4.05 -2.79
C TYR A 58 19.11 2.55 -3.07
N GLN A 59 17.94 2.02 -3.43
CA GLN A 59 17.72 0.59 -3.61
C GLN A 59 17.16 0.28 -5.00
N ILE A 60 17.53 -0.90 -5.50
CA ILE A 60 17.01 -1.48 -6.74
C ILE A 60 16.32 -2.80 -6.40
N HIS A 61 15.12 -2.99 -6.95
CA HIS A 61 14.27 -4.15 -6.73
C HIS A 61 14.27 -4.99 -8.00
N PHE A 62 14.40 -6.30 -7.86
CA PHE A 62 14.38 -7.23 -8.98
C PHE A 62 13.12 -8.06 -8.95
N ILE A 63 12.44 -8.14 -10.11
CA ILE A 63 11.23 -8.94 -10.28
C ILE A 63 11.46 -9.87 -11.47
N CYS A 64 11.16 -11.15 -11.32
CA CYS A 64 11.19 -12.10 -12.43
C CYS A 64 9.87 -12.07 -13.21
N ASN A 65 9.95 -12.34 -14.51
CA ASN A 65 8.77 -12.48 -15.37
C ASN A 65 7.93 -13.68 -14.93
N GLU A 66 6.67 -13.72 -15.34
CA GLU A 66 5.79 -14.86 -15.07
C GLU A 66 6.41 -16.19 -15.54
N GLY A 67 6.32 -17.23 -14.71
CA GLY A 67 6.94 -18.52 -14.94
C GLY A 67 8.45 -18.58 -14.64
N TYR A 68 8.99 -17.57 -13.97
CA TYR A 68 10.36 -17.56 -13.45
C TYR A 68 10.37 -17.20 -11.96
N TYR A 69 11.26 -17.83 -11.19
CA TYR A 69 11.47 -17.53 -9.77
C TYR A 69 12.85 -16.92 -9.55
N LEU A 70 12.95 -16.08 -8.51
CA LEU A 70 14.14 -15.29 -8.21
C LEU A 70 15.13 -16.09 -7.34
N ILE A 71 16.38 -16.21 -7.81
CA ILE A 71 17.50 -16.78 -7.07
C ILE A 71 18.51 -15.67 -6.75
N GLY A 72 18.69 -15.40 -5.46
CA GLY A 72 19.61 -14.38 -4.95
C GLY A 72 18.89 -13.32 -4.12
N ASN A 73 19.40 -12.10 -4.15
CA ASN A 73 18.82 -10.98 -3.42
C ASN A 73 17.78 -10.27 -4.29
N GLU A 74 16.54 -10.20 -3.80
CA GLU A 74 15.46 -9.44 -4.43
C GLU A 74 15.73 -7.93 -4.44
N ILE A 75 16.44 -7.44 -3.40
CA ILE A 75 16.76 -6.02 -3.24
C ILE A 75 18.28 -5.87 -3.07
N LEU A 76 18.87 -4.95 -3.83
CA LEU A 76 20.24 -4.49 -3.61
C LEU A 76 20.25 -3.03 -3.15
N TYR A 77 21.16 -2.72 -2.25
CA TYR A 77 21.36 -1.37 -1.69
C TYR A 77 22.64 -0.78 -2.24
N CYS A 78 22.60 0.50 -2.61
CA CYS A 78 23.80 1.22 -3.01
C CYS A 78 24.55 1.70 -1.77
N GLU A 79 25.68 1.08 -1.48
CA GLU A 79 26.47 1.29 -0.26
C GLU A 79 27.82 1.94 -0.58
N LEU A 80 28.35 2.74 0.35
CA LEU A 80 29.70 3.29 0.24
C LEU A 80 30.72 2.33 0.83
N LYS A 81 31.68 1.89 0.01
CA LYS A 81 32.93 1.29 0.51
C LYS A 81 34.08 2.25 0.32
N GLY A 82 34.34 3.03 1.36
CA GLY A 82 35.33 4.11 1.33
C GLY A 82 34.78 5.32 0.58
N SER A 83 35.36 5.61 -0.59
CA SER A 83 34.94 6.67 -1.50
C SER A 83 34.48 6.10 -2.85
N VAL A 84 33.88 4.90 -2.82
CA VAL A 84 33.26 4.27 -3.98
C VAL A 84 31.90 3.71 -3.59
N ALA A 85 30.85 4.13 -4.30
CA ALA A 85 29.53 3.54 -4.24
C ALA A 85 29.49 2.19 -4.99
N ILE A 86 29.08 1.14 -4.28
CA ILE A 86 28.95 -0.21 -4.81
C ILE A 86 27.65 -0.86 -4.33
N TRP A 87 27.14 -1.81 -5.11
CA TRP A 87 25.98 -2.59 -4.68
C TRP A 87 26.32 -3.54 -3.54
N SER A 88 25.38 -3.72 -2.62
CA SER A 88 25.46 -4.63 -1.47
C SER A 88 25.64 -6.11 -1.87
N GLY A 89 25.39 -6.45 -3.13
CA GLY A 89 25.49 -7.81 -3.65
C GLY A 89 25.52 -7.89 -5.17
N LYS A 90 25.37 -9.10 -5.69
CA LYS A 90 25.28 -9.37 -7.13
C LYS A 90 23.81 -9.36 -7.57
N PRO A 91 23.51 -8.98 -8.82
CA PRO A 91 22.16 -9.12 -9.38
C PRO A 91 21.67 -10.57 -9.28
N PRO A 92 20.37 -10.80 -9.01
CA PRO A 92 19.80 -12.13 -8.95
C PRO A 92 19.65 -12.75 -10.34
N ILE A 93 19.35 -14.05 -10.36
CA ILE A 93 19.07 -14.82 -11.57
C ILE A 93 17.60 -15.23 -11.53
N CYS A 94 16.90 -15.03 -12.65
CA CYS A 94 15.55 -15.54 -12.84
C CYS A 94 15.62 -16.91 -13.51
N GLU A 95 15.24 -17.96 -12.78
CA GLU A 95 15.25 -19.34 -13.27
C GLU A 95 13.82 -19.79 -13.61
N LYS A 96 13.69 -20.60 -14.67
CA LYS A 96 12.38 -21.05 -15.14
C LYS A 96 11.73 -21.96 -14.08
N VAL A 97 10.45 -21.71 -13.81
CA VAL A 97 9.63 -22.57 -12.95
C VAL A 97 9.33 -23.86 -13.69
N LEU A 98 9.81 -24.96 -13.12
CA LEU A 98 9.60 -26.32 -13.62
C LEU A 98 9.19 -27.22 -12.45
N CYS A 99 8.01 -27.83 -12.54
CA CYS A 99 7.55 -28.81 -11.56
C CYS A 99 7.96 -30.22 -11.97
N THR A 100 8.34 -31.03 -10.98
CA THR A 100 8.47 -32.47 -11.15
C THR A 100 7.08 -33.10 -11.33
N PRO A 101 6.99 -34.32 -11.89
CA PRO A 101 5.72 -34.99 -12.10
C PRO A 101 4.94 -35.11 -10.79
N PRO A 102 3.62 -34.87 -10.83
CA PRO A 102 2.81 -34.88 -9.62
C PRO A 102 2.69 -36.31 -9.07
N PRO A 103 2.43 -36.48 -7.77
CA PRO A 103 2.41 -37.80 -7.15
C PRO A 103 1.37 -38.75 -7.77
N LYS A 104 1.76 -40.01 -7.99
CA LYS A 104 0.82 -41.07 -8.35
C LYS A 104 -0.04 -41.44 -7.15
N ILE A 105 -1.34 -41.62 -7.37
CA ILE A 105 -2.31 -41.94 -6.32
C ILE A 105 -2.78 -43.39 -6.44
N LYS A 106 -3.23 -43.98 -5.33
CA LYS A 106 -3.81 -45.34 -5.36
C LYS A 106 -5.22 -45.28 -5.96
N ASN A 107 -5.58 -46.31 -6.75
CA ASN A 107 -6.91 -46.44 -7.38
C ASN A 107 -7.31 -45.25 -8.25
N GLY A 108 -6.34 -44.58 -8.86
CA GLY A 108 -6.58 -43.45 -9.73
C GLY A 108 -5.35 -43.10 -10.55
N LYS A 109 -5.56 -42.19 -11.48
CA LYS A 109 -4.57 -41.72 -12.45
C LYS A 109 -4.77 -40.24 -12.74
N HIS A 110 -3.76 -39.60 -13.30
CA HIS A 110 -3.86 -38.22 -13.77
C HIS A 110 -3.54 -38.13 -15.26
N THR A 111 -3.97 -37.04 -15.89
CA THR A 111 -3.57 -36.69 -17.26
C THR A 111 -2.06 -36.47 -17.36
N PHE A 112 -1.47 -36.77 -18.53
CA PHE A 112 -0.04 -36.58 -18.80
C PHE A 112 0.90 -37.37 -17.88
N SER A 113 0.53 -38.61 -17.52
CA SER A 113 1.32 -39.48 -16.63
C SER A 113 2.74 -39.82 -17.12
N GLU A 114 2.99 -39.67 -18.42
CA GLU A 114 4.29 -39.96 -19.07
C GLU A 114 5.18 -38.72 -19.18
N VAL A 115 4.70 -37.54 -18.80
CA VAL A 115 5.48 -36.30 -18.89
C VAL A 115 6.35 -36.15 -17.65
N GLU A 116 7.65 -35.89 -17.86
CA GLU A 116 8.64 -35.79 -16.77
C GLU A 116 8.86 -34.36 -16.27
N VAL A 117 8.46 -33.35 -17.03
CA VAL A 117 8.68 -31.94 -16.70
C VAL A 117 7.42 -31.14 -17.03
N PHE A 118 6.94 -30.36 -16.07
CA PHE A 118 5.77 -29.50 -16.21
C PHE A 118 6.19 -28.04 -16.08
N GLU A 119 5.71 -27.19 -16.97
CA GLU A 119 5.98 -25.75 -16.94
C GLU A 119 4.98 -25.02 -16.05
N TYR A 120 5.27 -23.75 -15.75
CA TYR A 120 4.38 -22.90 -14.97
C TYR A 120 2.94 -22.89 -15.53
N LEU A 121 1.95 -23.03 -14.64
CA LEU A 121 0.52 -23.17 -14.93
C LEU A 121 0.10 -24.41 -15.71
N ASP A 122 1.01 -25.31 -16.07
CA ASP A 122 0.60 -26.62 -16.57
C ASP A 122 -0.26 -27.31 -15.51
N ALA A 123 -1.38 -27.87 -15.96
CA ALA A 123 -2.38 -28.47 -15.08
C ALA A 123 -2.56 -29.95 -15.39
N VAL A 124 -2.65 -30.75 -14.33
CA VAL A 124 -3.06 -32.16 -14.43
C VAL A 124 -4.41 -32.34 -13.76
N THR A 125 -5.21 -33.24 -14.31
CA THR A 125 -6.50 -33.63 -13.73
C THR A 125 -6.48 -35.09 -13.33
N TYR A 126 -6.79 -35.35 -12.07
CA TYR A 126 -6.90 -36.67 -11.48
C TYR A 126 -8.29 -37.27 -11.71
N SER A 127 -8.32 -38.59 -11.84
CA SER A 127 -9.52 -39.39 -11.99
C SER A 127 -9.36 -40.70 -11.24
N CYS A 128 -10.43 -41.19 -10.62
CA CYS A 128 -10.41 -42.49 -9.97
C CYS A 128 -10.63 -43.61 -10.99
N ASP A 129 -9.94 -44.73 -10.78
CA ASP A 129 -10.16 -45.95 -11.53
C ASP A 129 -11.53 -46.55 -11.18
N PRO A 130 -12.08 -47.43 -12.03
CA PRO A 130 -13.28 -48.18 -11.68
C PRO A 130 -13.06 -49.00 -10.40
N ALA A 131 -14.01 -48.91 -9.46
CA ALA A 131 -13.92 -49.67 -8.21
C ALA A 131 -14.16 -51.17 -8.45
N PRO A 132 -13.41 -52.06 -7.77
CA PRO A 132 -13.63 -53.50 -7.88
C PRO A 132 -14.90 -53.97 -7.15
N GLY A 133 -15.44 -53.15 -6.25
CA GLY A 133 -16.62 -53.47 -5.43
C GLY A 133 -17.92 -52.84 -5.95
N PRO A 134 -19.05 -53.04 -5.22
CA PRO A 134 -20.36 -52.53 -5.60
C PRO A 134 -20.54 -51.02 -5.37
N ASP A 135 -19.57 -50.37 -4.72
CA ASP A 135 -19.58 -48.95 -4.39
C ASP A 135 -18.37 -48.28 -5.08
N PRO A 136 -18.58 -47.16 -5.82
CA PRO A 136 -17.54 -46.50 -6.58
C PRO A 136 -16.53 -45.78 -5.68
N PHE A 137 -15.32 -45.56 -6.21
CA PHE A 137 -14.37 -44.64 -5.59
C PHE A 137 -14.83 -43.20 -5.78
N SER A 138 -14.66 -42.40 -4.72
CA SER A 138 -14.85 -40.95 -4.72
C SER A 138 -13.48 -40.28 -4.68
N LEU A 139 -13.31 -39.21 -5.46
CA LEU A 139 -12.12 -38.37 -5.45
C LEU A 139 -12.24 -37.34 -4.32
N ILE A 140 -11.33 -37.41 -3.35
CA ILE A 140 -11.31 -36.57 -2.16
C ILE A 140 -10.12 -35.60 -2.26
N GLY A 141 -10.41 -34.31 -2.35
CA GLY A 141 -9.43 -33.25 -2.59
C GLY A 141 -9.72 -32.51 -3.89
N GLU A 142 -8.76 -31.68 -4.33
CA GLU A 142 -8.84 -31.00 -5.62
C GLU A 142 -8.56 -31.96 -6.77
N SER A 143 -9.47 -32.00 -7.75
CA SER A 143 -9.32 -32.89 -8.91
C SER A 143 -8.30 -32.39 -9.91
N THR A 144 -8.05 -31.08 -9.94
CA THR A 144 -7.13 -30.45 -10.89
C THR A 144 -6.13 -29.61 -10.11
N ILE A 145 -4.85 -29.88 -10.33
CA ILE A 145 -3.73 -29.14 -9.72
C ILE A 145 -2.85 -28.58 -10.82
N TYR A 146 -2.18 -27.47 -10.55
CA TYR A 146 -1.33 -26.78 -11.53
C TYR A 146 0.04 -26.48 -10.94
N CYS A 147 1.06 -26.38 -11.80
CA CYS A 147 2.41 -26.01 -11.39
C CYS A 147 2.45 -24.53 -10.98
N GLY A 148 2.75 -24.26 -9.71
CA GLY A 148 2.81 -22.92 -9.14
C GLY A 148 4.20 -22.29 -9.22
N ASP A 149 4.30 -21.03 -8.77
CA ASP A 149 5.44 -20.12 -8.97
C ASP A 149 6.79 -20.58 -8.36
N ASN A 150 6.78 -21.58 -7.48
CA ASN A 150 7.99 -22.07 -6.77
C ASN A 150 8.32 -23.53 -7.10
N SER A 151 7.98 -24.00 -8.30
CA SER A 151 8.16 -25.41 -8.69
C SER A 151 7.40 -26.39 -7.79
N VAL A 152 6.30 -25.93 -7.18
CA VAL A 152 5.43 -26.70 -6.29
C VAL A 152 4.02 -26.71 -6.87
N TRP A 153 3.37 -27.88 -6.82
CA TRP A 153 1.98 -28.03 -7.22
C TRP A 153 1.03 -27.26 -6.30
N SER A 154 0.00 -26.63 -6.87
CA SER A 154 -0.91 -25.75 -6.15
C SER A 154 -1.66 -26.42 -4.99
N HIS A 155 -1.91 -27.72 -5.08
CA HIS A 155 -2.56 -28.51 -4.03
C HIS A 155 -1.91 -29.89 -3.92
N ALA A 156 -2.12 -30.55 -2.78
CA ALA A 156 -1.74 -31.94 -2.60
C ALA A 156 -2.53 -32.88 -3.54
N ALA A 157 -1.93 -34.00 -3.92
CA ALA A 157 -2.61 -35.00 -4.74
C ALA A 157 -3.86 -35.55 -4.02
N PRO A 158 -4.99 -35.71 -4.72
CA PRO A 158 -6.24 -36.17 -4.10
C PRO A 158 -6.20 -37.67 -3.78
N GLU A 159 -7.15 -38.13 -2.97
CA GLU A 159 -7.31 -39.55 -2.64
C GLU A 159 -8.50 -40.16 -3.38
N CYS A 160 -8.33 -41.36 -3.95
CA CYS A 160 -9.43 -42.17 -4.46
C CYS A 160 -9.79 -43.28 -3.47
N LYS A 161 -10.93 -43.11 -2.78
CA LYS A 161 -11.42 -44.09 -1.80
C LYS A 161 -12.94 -44.19 -1.81
N VAL A 162 -13.48 -45.30 -1.31
CA VAL A 162 -14.93 -45.44 -1.17
C VAL A 162 -15.39 -44.55 -0.01
N VAL A 163 -16.26 -43.60 -0.33
CA VAL A 163 -16.95 -42.77 0.68
C VAL A 163 -18.43 -43.04 0.54
N LYS A 164 -19.03 -43.55 1.62
CA LYS A 164 -20.44 -43.92 1.63
C LYS A 164 -21.05 -43.70 3.00
N CYS A 165 -21.95 -42.73 3.09
CA CYS A 165 -22.66 -42.44 4.32
C CYS A 165 -23.83 -43.41 4.54
N ARG A 166 -24.13 -43.66 5.81
CA ARG A 166 -25.30 -44.46 6.21
C ARG A 166 -26.58 -43.75 5.80
N PHE A 167 -27.64 -44.52 5.56
CA PHE A 167 -28.96 -43.95 5.31
C PHE A 167 -29.39 -43.08 6.50
N PRO A 168 -29.67 -41.77 6.31
CA PRO A 168 -30.01 -40.88 7.40
C PRO A 168 -31.48 -41.09 7.80
N VAL A 169 -31.72 -41.36 9.08
CA VAL A 169 -33.06 -41.58 9.63
C VAL A 169 -33.38 -40.45 10.61
N VAL A 170 -34.50 -39.77 10.37
CA VAL A 170 -35.02 -38.71 11.24
C VAL A 170 -36.41 -39.11 11.70
N GLU A 171 -36.57 -39.45 12.98
CA GLU A 171 -37.88 -39.77 13.55
C GLU A 171 -38.75 -38.51 13.63
N ASN A 172 -40.04 -38.64 13.32
CA ASN A 172 -41.00 -37.52 13.24
C ASN A 172 -40.55 -36.43 12.25
N GLY A 173 -39.86 -36.85 11.19
CA GLY A 173 -39.47 -36.01 10.08
C GLY A 173 -39.45 -36.79 8.77
N LYS A 174 -39.41 -36.04 7.68
CA LYS A 174 -39.42 -36.55 6.32
C LYS A 174 -38.25 -35.96 5.54
N GLN A 175 -37.65 -36.80 4.71
CA GLN A 175 -36.69 -36.35 3.71
C GLN A 175 -37.45 -35.61 2.60
N ILE A 176 -36.99 -34.41 2.26
CA ILE A 176 -37.63 -33.55 1.25
C ILE A 176 -36.80 -33.38 -0.02
N SER A 177 -35.51 -33.74 0.01
CA SER A 177 -34.63 -33.72 -1.16
C SER A 177 -33.51 -34.76 -1.06
N GLY A 178 -32.80 -35.01 -2.17
CA GLY A 178 -31.67 -35.95 -2.20
C GLY A 178 -32.09 -37.42 -2.10
N PHE A 179 -33.26 -37.80 -2.63
CA PHE A 179 -33.82 -39.14 -2.50
C PHE A 179 -32.89 -40.20 -3.13
N GLY A 180 -32.59 -41.26 -2.38
CA GLY A 180 -31.73 -42.34 -2.84
C GLY A 180 -31.54 -43.42 -1.78
N LYS A 181 -31.00 -44.59 -2.18
CA LYS A 181 -30.67 -45.69 -1.26
C LYS A 181 -29.18 -45.73 -0.88
N LYS A 182 -28.34 -45.01 -1.62
CA LYS A 182 -26.89 -44.95 -1.41
C LYS A 182 -26.46 -43.49 -1.50
N PHE A 183 -25.64 -43.05 -0.54
CA PHE A 183 -25.18 -41.68 -0.43
C PHE A 183 -23.66 -41.67 -0.44
N TYR A 184 -23.08 -41.19 -1.54
CA TYR A 184 -21.63 -41.10 -1.70
C TYR A 184 -21.13 -39.70 -1.37
N TYR A 185 -19.82 -39.46 -1.51
CA TYR A 185 -19.20 -38.17 -1.21
C TYR A 185 -19.95 -36.99 -1.83
N LYS A 186 -20.13 -35.92 -1.04
CA LYS A 186 -20.90 -34.70 -1.39
C LYS A 186 -22.37 -34.93 -1.70
N ALA A 187 -22.94 -36.12 -1.45
CA ALA A 187 -24.39 -36.31 -1.51
C ALA A 187 -25.06 -35.43 -0.45
N THR A 188 -26.08 -34.67 -0.86
CA THR A 188 -26.79 -33.72 0.01
C THR A 188 -28.22 -34.18 0.22
N VAL A 189 -28.67 -34.16 1.47
CA VAL A 189 -30.01 -34.56 1.88
C VAL A 189 -30.62 -33.47 2.75
N MET A 190 -31.91 -33.18 2.53
CA MET A 190 -32.64 -32.22 3.34
C MET A 190 -33.85 -32.84 4.04
N PHE A 191 -34.20 -32.30 5.20
CA PHE A 191 -35.28 -32.77 6.05
C PHE A 191 -36.25 -31.66 6.45
N GLU A 192 -37.48 -32.08 6.72
CA GLU A 192 -38.52 -31.27 7.36
C GLU A 192 -39.16 -32.12 8.47
N CYS A 193 -39.48 -31.52 9.61
CA CYS A 193 -40.17 -32.22 10.68
C CYS A 193 -41.68 -32.32 10.42
N ASP A 194 -42.30 -33.36 10.96
CA ASP A 194 -43.75 -33.52 10.94
C ASP A 194 -44.44 -32.44 11.79
N LYS A 195 -45.73 -32.25 11.56
CA LYS A 195 -46.53 -31.25 12.29
C LYS A 195 -46.45 -31.48 13.81
N GLY A 196 -46.17 -30.41 14.56
CA GLY A 196 -46.04 -30.45 16.01
C GLY A 196 -44.62 -30.75 16.52
N PHE A 197 -43.66 -30.92 15.61
CA PHE A 197 -42.24 -31.03 15.91
C PHE A 197 -41.47 -29.86 15.30
N TYR A 198 -40.35 -29.50 15.91
CA TYR A 198 -39.40 -28.55 15.37
C TYR A 198 -38.05 -29.23 15.14
N LEU A 199 -37.31 -28.75 14.14
CA LEU A 199 -36.01 -29.30 13.78
C LEU A 199 -34.93 -28.79 14.72
N ASN A 200 -34.17 -29.72 15.31
CA ASN A 200 -32.97 -29.42 16.08
C ASN A 200 -31.72 -29.90 15.30
N GLY A 201 -30.90 -28.95 14.87
CA GLY A 201 -29.77 -29.16 13.96
C GLY A 201 -29.99 -28.49 12.60
N SER A 202 -29.15 -28.85 11.62
CA SER A 202 -29.27 -28.34 10.26
C SER A 202 -30.36 -29.08 9.49
N ASN A 203 -31.13 -28.36 8.66
CA ASN A 203 -32.10 -28.97 7.76
C ASN A 203 -31.45 -29.64 6.53
N THR A 204 -30.16 -29.42 6.34
CA THR A 204 -29.36 -29.91 5.20
C THR A 204 -28.10 -30.57 5.73
N ILE A 205 -27.84 -31.80 5.31
CA ILE A 205 -26.63 -32.56 5.65
C ILE A 205 -25.91 -33.02 4.37
N VAL A 206 -24.59 -33.10 4.43
CA VAL A 206 -23.74 -33.51 3.31
C VAL A 206 -22.89 -34.71 3.72
N CYS A 207 -22.74 -35.69 2.83
CA CYS A 207 -21.87 -36.83 3.07
C CYS A 207 -20.40 -36.41 2.93
N ASP A 208 -19.72 -36.30 4.06
CA ASP A 208 -18.33 -35.87 4.13
C ASP A 208 -17.34 -36.99 3.74
N SER A 209 -16.12 -36.59 3.45
CA SER A 209 -14.97 -37.42 3.08
C SER A 209 -14.69 -38.58 4.05
N ASN A 210 -15.09 -38.46 5.32
CA ASN A 210 -14.94 -39.49 6.35
C ASN A 210 -16.10 -40.50 6.41
N SER A 211 -16.99 -40.53 5.41
CA SER A 211 -18.20 -41.38 5.38
C SER A 211 -19.19 -41.08 6.52
N THR A 212 -19.16 -39.85 7.02
CA THR A 212 -20.07 -39.31 8.03
C THR A 212 -20.88 -38.16 7.47
N TRP A 213 -22.05 -37.91 8.04
CA TRP A 213 -22.84 -36.73 7.71
C TRP A 213 -22.28 -35.51 8.43
N ASP A 214 -22.01 -34.45 7.68
CA ASP A 214 -21.64 -33.14 8.23
C ASP A 214 -22.53 -32.03 7.63
N PRO A 215 -23.22 -31.24 8.46
CA PRO A 215 -23.44 -31.46 9.90
C PRO A 215 -24.15 -32.81 10.19
N PRO A 216 -24.12 -33.31 11.44
CA PRO A 216 -24.74 -34.59 11.79
C PRO A 216 -26.25 -34.58 11.56
N VAL A 217 -26.82 -35.78 11.37
CA VAL A 217 -28.26 -35.99 11.12
C VAL A 217 -29.11 -35.29 12.20
N PRO A 218 -30.07 -34.42 11.82
CA PRO A 218 -30.85 -33.63 12.77
C PRO A 218 -31.89 -34.47 13.51
N LYS A 219 -32.47 -33.90 14.57
CA LYS A 219 -33.56 -34.52 15.34
C LYS A 219 -34.81 -33.65 15.31
N CYS A 220 -35.98 -34.25 15.18
CA CYS A 220 -37.24 -33.56 15.34
C CYS A 220 -37.72 -33.69 16.79
N LEU A 221 -37.85 -32.56 17.47
CA LEU A 221 -38.25 -32.49 18.88
C LEU A 221 -39.67 -31.98 18.99
N LYS A 222 -40.47 -32.55 19.90
CA LYS A 222 -41.87 -32.18 20.09
C LYS A 222 -41.96 -30.78 20.67
N VAL A 223 -42.85 -29.95 20.11
CA VAL A 223 -43.18 -28.65 20.71
C VAL A 223 -43.93 -28.91 22.02
N LEU A 224 -43.35 -28.53 23.16
CA LEU A 224 -44.07 -28.61 24.43
C LEU A 224 -45.21 -27.59 24.41
N PRO A 225 -46.45 -27.98 24.76
CA PRO A 225 -47.52 -27.00 24.93
C PRO A 225 -47.12 -26.03 26.05
N SER A 226 -47.39 -24.74 25.84
CA SER A 226 -47.07 -23.63 26.75
C SER A 226 -47.77 -23.71 28.13
N SER A 227 -48.42 -24.83 28.46
CA SER A 227 -49.22 -25.03 29.68
C SER A 227 -48.41 -25.43 30.92
N SER A 228 -47.08 -25.44 30.88
CA SER A 228 -46.23 -25.83 32.03
C SER A 228 -45.25 -24.75 32.51
N ILE A 229 -45.22 -23.56 31.90
CA ILE A 229 -44.57 -22.40 32.52
C ILE A 229 -45.61 -21.73 33.41
N LYS A 230 -45.61 -22.06 34.71
CA LYS A 230 -46.29 -21.23 35.71
C LYS A 230 -45.66 -19.84 35.63
N PRO A 231 -46.40 -18.78 35.27
CA PRO A 231 -45.82 -17.43 35.23
C PRO A 231 -45.27 -17.08 36.62
N PRO A 232 -44.07 -16.50 36.75
CA PRO A 232 -43.65 -15.91 38.00
C PRO A 232 -44.67 -14.83 38.37
N ALA A 233 -45.13 -14.87 39.62
CA ALA A 233 -46.06 -13.88 40.15
C ALA A 233 -45.44 -12.48 39.97
N LEU A 234 -46.07 -11.67 39.11
CA LEU A 234 -45.72 -10.26 38.92
C LEU A 234 -46.19 -9.48 40.16
N SER A 235 -45.24 -9.04 40.98
CA SER A 235 -45.42 -7.86 41.83
C SER A 235 -45.26 -6.62 40.97
N HIS A 236 -46.25 -5.72 41.06
CA HIS A 236 -46.34 -4.47 40.33
C HIS A 236 -45.13 -3.55 40.55
N SER A 237 -44.61 -2.99 39.45
CA SER A 237 -44.27 -1.57 39.42
C SER A 237 -44.34 -1.02 38.00
N VAL A 238 -45.20 -0.03 37.86
CA VAL A 238 -45.42 0.85 36.71
C VAL A 238 -44.12 1.56 36.34
N SER A 239 -43.79 1.63 35.04
CA SER A 239 -43.17 2.84 34.47
C SER A 239 -43.33 2.89 32.95
N THR A 240 -44.21 3.81 32.55
CA THR A 240 -44.14 4.73 31.39
C THR A 240 -43.37 4.32 30.12
N SER A 241 -44.14 4.29 29.03
CA SER A 241 -43.80 4.39 27.59
C SER A 241 -42.66 5.39 27.26
N PRO A 242 -41.96 5.27 26.11
CA PRO A 242 -42.58 5.62 24.82
C PRO A 242 -42.24 4.73 23.61
N THR A 243 -43.17 4.76 22.67
CA THR A 243 -43.12 4.39 21.25
C THR A 243 -41.75 4.42 20.58
N THR A 244 -41.38 3.34 19.87
CA THR A 244 -40.49 3.43 18.71
C THR A 244 -40.86 2.40 17.64
N LYS A 245 -40.80 2.88 16.41
CA LYS A 245 -41.36 2.36 15.16
C LYS A 245 -40.73 1.03 14.72
N SER A 246 -41.54 0.18 14.10
CA SER A 246 -41.08 -0.88 13.19
C SER A 246 -40.22 -0.31 12.07
N PRO A 247 -39.26 -1.11 11.56
CA PRO A 247 -38.99 -1.13 10.14
C PRO A 247 -39.25 -2.53 9.58
N THR A 248 -40.13 -2.54 8.59
CA THR A 248 -40.12 -3.46 7.45
C THR A 248 -38.74 -3.42 6.79
N SER A 249 -38.14 -4.59 6.52
CA SER A 249 -37.13 -4.69 5.46
C SER A 249 -37.12 -6.08 4.84
N SER A 250 -37.92 -6.20 3.79
CA SER A 250 -37.62 -7.03 2.62
C SER A 250 -36.28 -6.56 2.05
N ALA A 251 -35.30 -7.45 1.92
CA ALA A 251 -34.14 -7.21 1.08
C ALA A 251 -33.68 -8.54 0.46
N SER A 252 -34.01 -8.70 -0.81
CA SER A 252 -33.33 -9.58 -1.75
C SER A 252 -31.82 -9.32 -1.71
N GLY A 253 -31.05 -10.28 -1.23
CA GLY A 253 -29.58 -10.23 -1.25
C GLY A 253 -29.05 -10.42 -2.68
N PRO A 254 -28.02 -9.68 -3.10
CA PRO A 254 -27.37 -9.90 -4.38
C PRO A 254 -26.42 -11.11 -4.34
N ARG A 255 -26.27 -11.72 -5.52
CA ARG A 255 -25.35 -12.78 -5.92
C ARG A 255 -23.92 -12.59 -5.37
N PRO A 256 -23.26 -13.65 -4.86
CA PRO A 256 -21.86 -13.56 -4.45
C PRO A 256 -20.98 -13.41 -5.70
N THR A 257 -20.40 -12.23 -5.88
CA THR A 257 -19.27 -12.02 -6.78
C THR A 257 -18.00 -12.49 -6.09
N TYR A 258 -17.44 -13.59 -6.59
CA TYR A 258 -16.10 -14.05 -6.26
C TYR A 258 -15.10 -12.92 -6.57
N LYS A 259 -14.48 -12.35 -5.53
CA LYS A 259 -13.29 -11.50 -5.66
C LYS A 259 -12.06 -12.41 -5.62
N PRO A 260 -11.16 -12.35 -6.61
CA PRO A 260 -9.87 -13.03 -6.51
C PRO A 260 -9.05 -12.43 -5.34
N PRO A 261 -8.15 -13.22 -4.74
CA PRO A 261 -7.31 -12.75 -3.65
C PRO A 261 -6.44 -11.58 -4.13
N VAL A 262 -6.52 -10.46 -3.40
CA VAL A 262 -5.63 -9.32 -3.58
C VAL A 262 -4.26 -9.76 -3.11
N SER A 263 -3.31 -9.80 -4.05
CA SER A 263 -1.90 -9.97 -3.78
C SER A 263 -1.44 -8.86 -2.82
N ASN A 264 -1.08 -9.23 -1.60
CA ASN A 264 -0.47 -8.32 -0.64
C ASN A 264 1.01 -8.19 -0.96
N TYR A 265 1.34 -7.44 -2.00
CA TYR A 265 2.69 -6.87 -2.20
C TYR A 265 2.61 -5.34 -2.06
N PRO A 266 3.43 -4.73 -1.19
CA PRO A 266 3.45 -3.28 -1.00
C PRO A 266 4.32 -2.63 -2.07
N GLY A 267 3.73 -1.81 -2.94
CA GLY A 267 4.50 -0.94 -3.82
C GLY A 267 3.87 -0.63 -5.17
N TYR A 268 2.73 0.08 -5.20
CA TYR A 268 2.46 1.04 -6.28
C TYR A 268 1.41 2.06 -5.80
N PRO A 269 1.59 3.38 -6.02
CA PRO A 269 0.65 4.39 -5.57
C PRO A 269 -0.62 4.42 -6.43
N LYS A 270 -1.77 4.60 -5.77
CA LYS A 270 -3.04 4.95 -6.41
C LYS A 270 -2.91 6.31 -7.09
N PRO A 271 -3.43 6.50 -8.32
CA PRO A 271 -3.65 7.84 -8.85
C PRO A 271 -4.89 8.44 -8.16
N GLU A 272 -4.87 9.76 -7.96
CA GLU A 272 -5.97 10.59 -7.46
C GLU A 272 -6.05 10.77 -5.94
N GLU A 273 -5.05 11.43 -5.33
CA GLU A 273 -5.28 12.43 -4.27
C GLU A 273 -4.22 13.56 -4.38
N GLY A 274 -4.66 14.81 -4.50
CA GLY A 274 -3.87 15.99 -4.14
C GLY A 274 -2.97 16.64 -5.20
N ILE A 275 -3.54 17.37 -6.15
CA ILE A 275 -2.82 18.43 -6.88
C ILE A 275 -2.81 19.69 -5.99
N LEU A 276 -1.79 19.82 -5.13
CA LEU A 276 -1.12 21.06 -4.77
C LEU A 276 0.07 20.69 -3.87
N ASP A 277 1.28 20.78 -4.42
CA ASP A 277 2.58 20.96 -3.74
C ASP A 277 3.67 20.20 -4.49
N SER A 278 4.17 20.84 -5.55
CA SER A 278 5.51 20.58 -6.08
C SER A 278 5.96 21.81 -6.88
N LEU A 279 6.02 22.96 -6.21
CA LEU A 279 6.97 23.99 -6.64
C LEU A 279 8.29 23.55 -6.04
N ASP A 280 9.18 23.01 -6.86
CA ASP A 280 10.49 22.53 -6.42
C ASP A 280 11.15 23.57 -5.49
N ASP A 281 11.84 23.12 -4.44
CA ASP A 281 12.46 24.00 -3.44
C ASP A 281 13.37 25.09 -4.08
N TRP A 282 13.95 24.80 -5.25
CA TRP A 282 14.72 25.79 -6.02
C TRP A 282 13.84 26.88 -6.67
N VAL A 283 12.62 26.55 -7.11
CA VAL A 283 11.65 27.53 -7.62
C VAL A 283 11.17 28.44 -6.50
N ILE A 284 10.89 27.88 -5.32
CA ILE A 284 10.55 28.68 -4.13
C ILE A 284 11.70 29.62 -3.77
N ALA A 285 12.95 29.13 -3.78
CA ALA A 285 14.12 29.96 -3.53
C ALA A 285 14.27 31.10 -4.56
N LEU A 286 14.04 30.84 -5.85
CA LEU A 286 14.08 31.87 -6.90
C LEU A 286 12.96 32.92 -6.75
N ILE A 287 11.75 32.50 -6.38
CA ILE A 287 10.63 33.41 -6.13
C ILE A 287 10.96 34.33 -4.95
N VAL A 288 11.50 33.79 -3.85
CA VAL A 288 11.91 34.57 -2.68
C VAL A 288 13.03 35.56 -3.05
N ILE A 289 14.03 35.14 -3.80
CA ILE A 289 15.11 36.03 -4.27
C ILE A 289 14.55 37.15 -5.14
N ALA A 290 13.64 36.85 -6.08
CA ALA A 290 13.02 37.85 -6.94
C ALA A 290 12.21 38.88 -6.15
N ILE A 291 11.47 38.44 -5.13
CA ILE A 291 10.70 39.34 -4.24
C ILE A 291 11.66 40.25 -3.46
N VAL A 292 12.72 39.70 -2.87
CA VAL A 292 13.69 40.49 -2.07
C VAL A 292 14.40 41.53 -2.94
N VAL A 293 14.83 41.15 -4.15
CA VAL A 293 15.44 42.09 -5.10
C VAL A 293 14.44 43.16 -5.55
N GLY A 294 13.19 42.77 -5.84
CA GLY A 294 12.13 43.70 -6.20
C GLY A 294 11.85 44.74 -5.11
N VAL A 295 11.74 44.30 -3.85
CA VAL A 295 11.55 45.20 -2.70
C VAL A 295 12.75 46.14 -2.55
N ALA A 296 13.98 45.65 -2.68
CA ALA A 296 15.17 46.49 -2.58
C ALA A 296 15.20 47.59 -3.65
N VAL A 297 14.85 47.26 -4.90
CA VAL A 297 14.77 48.25 -6.00
C VAL A 297 13.69 49.29 -5.71
N ILE A 298 12.51 48.87 -5.26
CA ILE A 298 11.41 49.78 -4.90
C ILE A 298 11.84 50.71 -3.76
N CYS A 299 12.52 50.19 -2.73
CA CYS A 299 13.04 51.00 -1.63
C CYS A 299 14.05 52.05 -2.11
N VAL A 300 14.95 51.71 -3.04
CA VAL A 300 15.91 52.67 -3.60
C VAL A 300 15.20 53.75 -4.43
N VAL A 301 14.19 53.38 -5.23
CA VAL A 301 13.41 54.35 -6.02
C VAL A 301 12.61 55.28 -5.12
N LEU A 302 11.94 54.74 -4.10
CA LEU A 302 11.20 55.53 -3.11
C LEU A 302 12.13 56.44 -2.32
N TYR A 303 13.29 55.93 -1.89
CA TYR A 303 14.30 56.74 -1.23
C TYR A 303 14.77 57.90 -2.13
N GLY A 304 15.06 57.61 -3.40
CA GLY A 304 15.41 58.63 -4.40
C GLY A 304 14.29 59.65 -4.63
N TYR A 305 13.03 59.21 -4.68
CA TYR A 305 11.86 60.07 -4.81
C TYR A 305 11.69 60.98 -3.59
N LEU A 306 11.80 60.44 -2.38
CA LEU A 306 11.73 61.20 -1.13
C LEU A 306 12.87 62.21 -1.01
N GLN A 307 14.09 61.84 -1.43
CA GLN A 307 15.22 62.79 -1.47
C GLN A 307 14.98 63.93 -2.48
N ARG A 308 14.41 63.65 -3.66
CA ARG A 308 14.00 64.69 -4.62
C ARG A 308 12.91 65.59 -4.05
N ARG A 309 11.93 65.02 -3.33
CA ARG A 309 10.86 65.79 -2.68
C ARG A 309 11.38 66.66 -1.54
N LYS A 310 12.38 66.19 -0.79
CA LYS A 310 13.06 66.99 0.25
C LYS A 310 13.87 68.16 -0.36
N LYS A 311 14.52 67.95 -1.51
CA LYS A 311 15.16 69.05 -2.28
C LYS A 311 14.14 70.04 -2.84
N LYS A 312 12.94 69.60 -3.22
CA LYS A 312 11.86 70.47 -3.74
C LYS A 312 11.12 71.22 -2.62
N GLY A 313 10.91 70.59 -1.47
CA GLY A 313 10.33 71.21 -0.27
C GLY A 313 11.24 72.23 0.44
N ASN A 314 12.54 72.21 0.15
CA ASN A 314 13.49 73.25 0.60
C ASN A 314 13.62 74.42 -0.42
N ALA A 315 12.93 74.35 -1.56
CA ALA A 315 12.86 75.42 -2.56
C ALA A 315 11.58 76.26 -2.48
N ASP A 316 10.49 75.71 -1.90
CA ASP A 316 9.17 76.37 -1.80
C ASP A 316 8.78 76.78 -0.36
N GLY A 317 9.71 76.76 0.60
CA GLY A 317 9.49 77.13 2.02
C GLY A 317 10.26 78.37 2.50
N GLY A 318 10.79 79.17 1.57
CA GLY A 318 11.73 80.26 1.85
C GLY A 318 11.40 81.59 1.19
N ALA A 319 10.13 81.85 0.88
CA ALA A 319 9.69 83.19 0.50
C ALA A 319 8.23 83.38 0.93
N GLU A 320 8.02 84.41 1.76
CA GLU A 320 6.76 85.11 1.96
C GLU A 320 5.86 84.65 3.12
N TYR A 321 6.36 84.77 4.36
CA TYR A 321 5.58 85.37 5.45
C TYR A 321 6.51 86.19 6.37
N ALA A 322 6.12 87.45 6.57
CA ALA A 322 6.58 88.40 7.58
C ALA A 322 7.86 89.23 7.32
N THR A 323 7.73 90.14 6.35
CA THR A 323 8.12 91.55 6.57
C THR A 323 7.05 92.19 7.45
N TYR A 324 7.35 92.58 8.70
CA TYR A 324 6.66 93.52 9.63
C TYR A 324 7.20 93.15 11.03
N GLN A 325 7.96 93.93 11.79
CA GLN A 325 8.04 95.38 11.95
C GLN A 325 9.43 95.76 12.51
N THR A 326 9.97 96.82 11.94
CA THR A 326 11.05 97.70 12.40
C THR A 326 10.75 98.41 13.73
N LYS A 327 11.75 98.55 14.63
CA LYS A 327 12.27 99.89 15.03
C LYS A 327 13.48 99.85 15.98
N SER A 328 14.48 100.66 15.61
CA SER A 328 15.42 101.48 16.43
C SER A 328 16.34 100.75 17.43
N THR A 329 17.66 100.95 17.50
CA THR A 329 18.48 102.18 17.27
C THR A 329 19.95 101.81 17.01
N THR A 330 20.57 102.48 16.04
CA THR A 330 22.02 102.61 15.71
C THR A 330 22.70 103.64 16.65
N PRO A 331 23.97 104.14 16.53
CA PRO A 331 24.93 104.04 15.41
C PRO A 331 26.44 103.98 15.78
N ALA A 332 27.26 103.88 14.72
CA ALA A 332 28.62 104.44 14.59
C ALA A 332 29.74 103.79 15.47
N GLU A 333 31.03 103.82 15.15
CA GLU A 333 31.77 104.78 14.33
C GLU A 333 33.15 104.21 13.91
N GLN A 334 33.50 104.46 12.65
CA GLN A 334 34.81 104.70 12.01
C GLN A 334 36.13 104.03 12.49
N ARG A 335 36.68 103.24 11.55
CA ARG A 335 38.08 103.05 11.12
C ARG A 335 39.13 102.57 12.13
N GLY A 336 39.52 101.30 11.97
CA GLY A 336 40.77 100.66 12.43
C GLY A 336 40.87 99.28 11.80
#